data_AF-A0A7J7SGK0-F1
#
_entry.id   AF-A0A7J7SGK0-F1
#
_cell.length_a   1.000
_cell.length_b   1.000
_cell.length_c   1.000
_cell.angle_alpha   90.00
_cell.angle_beta   90.00
_cell.angle_gamma   90.00
#
_symmetry.space_group_name_H-M   'P 1'
#
loop_
_entity.id
_entity.type
_entity.pdbx_description
1 polymer ?
#
loop_
_entity_poly.entity_id
_entity_poly.type
_entity_poly.pdbx_seq_one_letter_code
_entity_poly.pdbx_strand_id
1 'polypeptide(L)'
;MKVLFAALVVTLLAGCQADVEEEMKLGQEPAEWQPNQPWEQALGRFRDYLRWVQTLSDKVQEELLSTKVTEELSVLIEETMKEVKAYRKELEEQLGPLAQETQDRLSKELQAAQARLQSDMEDVPTASPSLQEALYRPHCPPGGS
;
A
#
# COMPACT_ATOMS: atom_id res chain seq x y z
N MET A 1 36.37 3.80 -41.87
CA MET A 1 35.20 3.37 -41.07
C MET A 1 35.59 2.27 -40.06
N LYS A 2 36.26 2.62 -38.97
CA LYS A 2 36.58 1.69 -37.86
C LYS A 2 36.93 2.43 -36.56
N VAL A 3 37.38 3.68 -36.66
CA VAL A 3 37.73 4.53 -35.51
C VAL A 3 36.49 5.12 -34.81
N LEU A 4 35.38 5.27 -35.54
CA LEU A 4 34.10 5.78 -35.00
C LEU A 4 33.45 4.80 -34.01
N PHE A 5 33.69 3.50 -34.15
CA PHE A 5 33.13 2.49 -33.25
C PHE A 5 33.86 2.43 -31.90
N ALA A 6 35.15 2.76 -31.85
CA ALA A 6 35.91 2.73 -30.61
C ALA A 6 35.48 3.86 -29.66
N ALA A 7 35.14 5.04 -30.18
CA ALA A 7 34.62 6.15 -29.36
C ALA A 7 33.25 5.83 -28.74
N LEU A 8 32.40 5.12 -29.47
CA LEU A 8 31.03 4.77 -29.05
C LEU A 8 31.01 3.74 -27.90
N VAL A 9 32.01 2.86 -27.83
CA VAL A 9 32.13 1.86 -26.75
C VAL A 9 32.71 2.47 -25.47
N VAL A 10 33.59 3.47 -25.58
CA VAL A 10 34.18 4.15 -24.40
C VAL A 10 33.15 5.02 -23.67
N THR A 11 32.20 5.62 -24.39
CA THR A 11 31.08 6.37 -23.78
C THR A 11 30.04 5.49 -23.10
N LEU A 12 29.96 4.19 -23.44
CA LEU A 12 28.99 3.26 -22.83
C LEU A 12 29.50 2.59 -21.54
N LEU A 13 30.81 2.52 -21.33
CA LEU A 13 31.41 1.84 -20.18
C LEU A 13 31.91 2.79 -19.07
N ALA A 14 32.01 4.09 -19.36
CA ALA A 14 32.19 5.13 -18.36
C ALA A 14 30.85 5.79 -18.06
N GLY A 15 30.07 5.21 -17.14
CA GLY A 15 28.94 5.90 -16.55
C GLY A 15 29.43 7.18 -15.87
N CYS A 16 29.14 8.33 -16.46
CA CYS A 16 29.20 9.64 -15.82
C CYS A 16 28.21 10.59 -16.50
N GLN A 17 27.15 10.88 -15.77
CA GLN A 17 26.37 12.13 -15.78
C GLN A 17 26.44 12.93 -17.08
N ALA A 18 25.67 12.50 -18.08
CA ALA A 18 25.20 13.41 -19.10
C ALA A 18 23.96 14.09 -18.50
N ASP A 19 24.20 15.27 -17.92
CA ASP A 19 23.23 16.33 -17.78
C ASP A 19 22.67 16.61 -19.20
N VAL A 20 21.59 15.92 -19.53
CA VAL A 20 20.80 16.15 -20.74
C VAL A 20 19.57 16.89 -20.25
N GLU A 21 19.75 18.19 -20.02
CA GLU A 21 18.71 19.21 -20.15
C GLU A 21 18.20 19.20 -21.61
N GLU A 22 17.49 18.14 -21.97
CA GLU A 22 16.49 18.22 -23.01
C GLU A 22 15.15 18.14 -22.28
N GLU A 23 14.61 19.33 -21.97
CA GLU A 23 13.24 19.55 -21.52
C GLU A 23 12.26 18.99 -22.56
N MET A 24 12.13 17.67 -22.62
CA MET A 24 10.87 17.06 -22.99
C MET A 24 9.94 17.32 -21.82
N LYS A 25 9.16 18.42 -21.93
CA LYS A 25 7.92 18.64 -21.18
C LYS A 25 6.95 17.50 -21.48
N LEU A 26 7.25 16.32 -20.95
CA LEU A 26 6.37 15.17 -20.94
C LEU A 26 5.51 15.27 -19.69
N GLY A 27 4.48 16.11 -19.77
CA GLY A 27 3.47 16.21 -18.74
C GLY A 27 3.96 16.95 -17.49
N GLN A 28 3.08 17.79 -16.97
CA GLN A 28 3.16 18.21 -15.58
C GLN A 28 3.37 16.95 -14.73
N GLU A 29 4.34 16.95 -13.81
CA GLU A 29 4.28 16.05 -12.67
C GLU A 29 2.85 16.17 -12.10
N PRO A 30 2.08 15.07 -12.02
CA PRO A 30 0.77 15.17 -11.41
C PRO A 30 1.01 15.69 -10.00
N ALA A 31 0.32 16.78 -9.67
CA ALA A 31 0.28 17.34 -8.33
C ALA A 31 0.26 16.19 -7.31
N GLU A 32 1.08 16.32 -6.27
CA GLU A 32 1.15 15.42 -5.12
C GLU A 32 -0.18 14.70 -4.91
N TRP A 33 -0.15 13.36 -4.94
CA TRP A 33 -1.32 12.49 -4.90
C TRP A 33 -2.07 12.65 -3.57
N GLN A 34 -2.81 13.74 -3.44
CA GLN A 34 -3.70 13.94 -2.32
C GLN A 34 -4.87 12.97 -2.49
N PRO A 35 -5.25 12.24 -1.42
CA PRO A 35 -6.35 11.29 -1.49
C PRO A 35 -7.66 12.05 -1.74
N ASN A 36 -8.04 12.14 -3.00
CA ASN A 36 -9.22 12.89 -3.44
C ASN A 36 -10.48 12.03 -3.38
N GLN A 37 -10.32 10.71 -3.33
CA GLN A 37 -11.45 9.78 -3.26
C GLN A 37 -11.75 9.36 -1.81
N PRO A 38 -13.02 9.17 -1.43
CA PRO A 38 -13.40 8.72 -0.09
C PRO A 38 -12.70 7.43 0.36
N TRP A 39 -12.54 6.46 -0.56
CA TRP A 39 -11.87 5.20 -0.28
C TRP A 39 -10.37 5.35 -0.03
N GLU A 40 -9.71 6.32 -0.69
CA GLU A 40 -8.29 6.62 -0.47
C GLU A 40 -8.07 7.24 0.91
N GLN A 41 -9.00 8.08 1.35
CA GLN A 41 -8.96 8.68 2.69
C GLN A 41 -9.17 7.63 3.78
N ALA A 42 -10.14 6.73 3.60
CA ALA A 42 -10.38 5.61 4.53
C ALA A 42 -9.16 4.69 4.61
N LEU A 43 -8.58 4.31 3.47
CA LEU A 43 -7.35 3.53 3.40
C LEU A 43 -6.16 4.28 4.05
N GLY A 44 -6.10 5.61 3.88
CA GLY A 44 -5.12 6.47 4.54
C GLY A 44 -5.20 6.37 6.06
N ARG A 45 -6.41 6.48 6.64
CA ARG A 45 -6.62 6.32 8.10
C ARG A 45 -6.15 4.96 8.60
N PHE A 46 -6.46 3.88 7.88
CA PHE A 46 -5.95 2.55 8.19
C PHE A 46 -4.42 2.50 8.20
N ARG A 47 -3.77 3.01 7.14
CA ARG A 47 -2.30 3.03 7.02
C ARG A 47 -1.64 3.88 8.10
N ASP A 48 -2.24 5.01 8.46
CA ASP A 48 -1.72 5.90 9.50
C ASP A 48 -1.84 5.27 10.88
N TYR A 49 -2.97 4.63 11.17
CA TYR A 49 -3.15 3.87 12.41
C TYR A 49 -2.15 2.72 12.51
N LEU A 50 -1.96 1.95 11.44
CA LEU A 50 -0.97 0.89 11.39
C LEU A 50 0.46 1.42 11.62
N ARG A 51 0.82 2.56 11.03
CA ARG A 51 2.13 3.19 11.26
C ARG A 51 2.31 3.58 12.73
N TRP A 52 1.26 4.08 13.39
CA TRP A 52 1.27 4.34 14.82
C TRP A 52 1.50 3.06 15.63
N VAL A 53 0.80 1.97 15.33
CA VAL A 53 1.01 0.66 15.99
C VAL A 53 2.45 0.17 15.80
N GLN A 54 3.03 0.34 14.62
CA GLN A 54 4.41 -0.05 14.33
C GLN A 54 5.46 0.76 15.11
N THR A 55 5.12 1.90 15.70
CA THR A 55 6.07 2.65 16.57
C THR A 55 6.38 1.93 17.88
N LEU A 56 5.53 0.97 18.31
CA LEU A 56 5.69 0.19 19.54
C LEU A 56 5.93 1.04 20.81
N SER A 57 5.40 2.28 20.85
CA SER A 57 5.46 3.13 22.04
C SER A 57 4.80 2.47 23.26
N ASP A 58 5.13 2.91 24.48
CA ASP A 58 4.56 2.34 25.72
C ASP A 58 3.02 2.32 25.71
N LYS A 59 2.41 3.37 25.15
CA LYS A 59 0.95 3.45 24.95
C LYS A 59 0.43 2.39 23.97
N VAL A 60 1.16 2.14 22.88
CA VAL A 60 0.80 1.09 21.91
C VAL A 60 0.93 -0.29 22.57
N GLN A 61 1.94 -0.51 23.41
CA GLN A 61 2.11 -1.77 24.13
C GLN A 61 0.94 -2.00 25.10
N GLU A 62 0.50 -0.99 25.85
CA GLU A 62 -0.70 -1.07 26.71
C GLU A 62 -1.97 -1.37 25.89
N GLU A 63 -2.16 -0.66 24.77
CA GLU A 63 -3.34 -0.87 23.92
C GLU A 63 -3.30 -2.18 23.14
N LEU A 64 -2.12 -2.73 22.83
CA LEU A 64 -1.95 -4.06 22.22
C LEU A 64 -2.22 -5.19 23.22
N LEU A 65 -1.88 -4.99 24.50
CA LEU A 65 -2.27 -5.92 25.57
C LEU A 65 -3.79 -5.91 25.79
N SER A 66 -4.47 -4.87 25.32
CA SER A 66 -5.93 -4.82 25.19
C SER A 66 -6.37 -5.27 23.79
N THR A 67 -7.61 -5.74 23.63
CA THR A 67 -8.15 -6.08 22.30
C THR A 67 -8.41 -4.85 21.41
N LYS A 68 -8.20 -3.64 21.96
CA LYS A 68 -8.54 -2.35 21.35
C LYS A 68 -7.86 -2.12 20.00
N VAL A 69 -6.57 -2.44 19.84
CA VAL A 69 -5.85 -2.24 18.57
C VAL A 69 -6.47 -3.09 17.45
N THR A 70 -6.84 -4.34 17.77
CA THR A 70 -7.48 -5.26 16.82
C THR A 70 -8.89 -4.79 16.46
N GLU A 71 -9.65 -4.29 17.43
CA GLU A 71 -11.00 -3.74 17.23
C GLU A 71 -10.98 -2.50 16.34
N GLU A 72 -10.12 -1.52 16.64
CA GLU A 72 -9.96 -0.28 15.85
C GLU A 72 -9.51 -0.59 14.41
N LEU A 73 -8.53 -1.48 14.23
CA LEU A 73 -8.13 -1.94 12.90
C LEU A 73 -9.30 -2.57 12.14
N SER A 74 -10.13 -3.38 12.81
CA SER A 74 -11.30 -4.00 12.18
C SER A 74 -12.33 -2.97 11.71
N VAL A 75 -12.60 -1.94 12.51
CA VAL A 75 -13.50 -0.83 12.10
C VAL A 75 -12.95 -0.10 10.87
N LEU A 76 -11.64 0.17 10.83
CA LEU A 76 -10.99 0.84 9.70
C LEU A 76 -11.01 -0.02 8.42
N ILE A 77 -10.94 -1.35 8.55
CA ILE A 77 -11.14 -2.29 7.44
C ILE A 77 -12.56 -2.18 6.90
N GLU A 78 -13.56 -2.25 7.78
CA GLU A 78 -14.97 -2.16 7.39
C GLU A 78 -15.28 -0.83 6.67
N GLU A 79 -14.78 0.28 7.21
CA GLU A 79 -14.93 1.62 6.60
C GLU A 79 -14.29 1.68 5.21
N THR A 80 -13.04 1.22 5.08
CA THR A 80 -12.34 1.20 3.79
C THR A 80 -13.08 0.36 2.76
N MET A 81 -13.51 -0.85 3.14
CA MET A 81 -14.20 -1.76 2.24
C MET A 81 -15.59 -1.27 1.84
N LYS A 82 -16.26 -0.50 2.70
CA LYS A 82 -17.50 0.18 2.36
C LYS A 82 -17.29 1.23 1.27
N GLU A 83 -16.29 2.08 1.41
CA GLU A 83 -16.01 3.15 0.44
C GLU A 83 -15.51 2.58 -0.90
N VAL A 84 -14.67 1.53 -0.88
CA VAL A 84 -14.24 0.81 -2.10
C VAL A 84 -15.44 0.23 -2.86
N LYS A 85 -16.41 -0.37 -2.14
CA LYS A 85 -17.66 -0.88 -2.76
C LYS A 85 -18.50 0.23 -3.38
N ALA A 86 -18.59 1.38 -2.72
CA ALA A 86 -19.32 2.53 -3.23
C ALA A 86 -18.67 3.06 -4.52
N TYR A 87 -17.36 3.27 -4.50
CA TYR A 87 -16.61 3.76 -5.66
C TYR A 87 -16.68 2.79 -6.85
N ARG A 88 -16.58 1.48 -6.61
CA ARG A 88 -16.78 0.47 -7.66
C ARG A 88 -18.13 0.60 -8.36
N LYS A 89 -19.22 0.76 -7.61
CA LYS A 89 -20.56 0.91 -8.18
C LYS A 89 -20.66 2.17 -9.03
N GLU A 90 -20.13 3.27 -8.51
CA GLU A 90 -20.09 4.55 -9.23
C GLU A 90 -19.30 4.44 -10.55
N LEU A 91 -18.17 3.72 -10.53
CA LEU A 91 -17.41 3.41 -11.74
C LEU A 91 -18.21 2.56 -12.71
N GLU A 92 -18.83 1.47 -12.24
CA GLU A 92 -19.64 0.57 -13.07
C GLU A 92 -20.80 1.31 -13.77
N GLU A 93 -21.40 2.31 -13.11
CA GLU A 93 -22.42 3.21 -13.70
C GLU A 93 -21.83 4.17 -14.74
N GLN A 94 -20.60 4.64 -14.55
CA GLN A 94 -19.91 5.59 -15.41
C GLN A 94 -19.18 4.96 -16.61
N LEU A 95 -19.03 3.63 -16.65
CA LEU A 95 -18.31 2.92 -17.71
C LEU A 95 -18.90 3.11 -19.12
N GLY A 96 -20.08 3.73 -19.26
CA GLY A 96 -20.68 4.08 -20.55
C GLY A 96 -20.94 2.86 -21.44
N PRO A 97 -21.22 3.06 -22.74
CA PRO A 97 -21.41 1.96 -23.69
C PRO A 97 -20.06 1.34 -24.08
N LEU A 98 -19.40 0.66 -23.14
CA LEU A 98 -18.30 -0.25 -23.42
C LEU A 98 -18.84 -1.58 -23.98
N ALA A 99 -17.99 -2.32 -24.69
CA ALA A 99 -18.33 -3.68 -25.08
C ALA A 99 -18.54 -4.54 -23.82
N GLN A 100 -19.61 -5.35 -23.79
CA GLN A 100 -19.97 -6.17 -22.63
C GLN A 100 -18.79 -6.99 -22.10
N GLU A 101 -18.00 -7.59 -22.98
CA GLU A 101 -16.79 -8.34 -22.62
C GLU A 101 -15.75 -7.49 -21.86
N THR A 102 -15.58 -6.22 -22.25
CA THR A 102 -14.65 -5.31 -21.58
C THR A 102 -15.18 -4.90 -20.21
N GLN A 103 -16.48 -4.63 -20.11
CA GLN A 103 -17.12 -4.31 -18.83
C GLN A 103 -17.01 -5.50 -17.86
N ASP A 104 -17.29 -6.71 -18.33
CA ASP A 104 -17.20 -7.94 -17.53
C ASP A 104 -15.77 -8.19 -17.06
N ARG A 105 -14.78 -8.00 -17.94
CA ARG A 105 -13.36 -8.15 -17.58
C ARG A 105 -12.94 -7.11 -16.54
N LEU A 106 -13.30 -5.85 -16.71
CA LEU A 106 -12.97 -4.79 -15.77
C LEU A 106 -13.62 -5.03 -14.40
N SER A 107 -14.91 -5.40 -14.37
CA SER A 107 -15.62 -5.71 -13.13
C SER A 107 -14.96 -6.88 -12.38
N LYS A 108 -14.53 -7.92 -13.11
CA LYS A 108 -13.80 -9.06 -12.54
C LYS A 108 -12.44 -8.67 -11.94
N GLU A 109 -11.64 -7.90 -12.67
CA GLU A 109 -10.33 -7.44 -12.18
C GLU A 109 -10.48 -6.54 -10.95
N LEU A 110 -11.46 -5.63 -10.97
CA LEU A 110 -11.74 -4.74 -9.83
C LEU A 110 -12.21 -5.54 -8.60
N GLN A 111 -13.06 -6.56 -8.80
CA GLN A 111 -13.46 -7.47 -7.74
C GLN A 111 -12.26 -8.25 -7.16
N ALA A 112 -11.34 -8.71 -8.02
CA ALA A 112 -10.15 -9.42 -7.58
C ALA A 112 -9.21 -8.51 -6.78
N ALA A 113 -9.00 -7.27 -7.23
CA ALA A 113 -8.21 -6.27 -6.52
C ALA A 113 -8.82 -5.92 -5.15
N GLN A 114 -10.14 -5.73 -5.10
CA GLN A 114 -10.88 -5.50 -3.87
C GLN A 114 -10.73 -6.66 -2.87
N ALA A 115 -10.84 -7.90 -3.34
CA ALA A 115 -10.68 -9.08 -2.49
C ALA A 115 -9.26 -9.20 -1.93
N ARG A 116 -8.24 -8.88 -2.73
CA ARG A 116 -6.84 -8.85 -2.28
C ARG A 116 -6.62 -7.77 -1.22
N LEU A 117 -7.13 -6.56 -1.45
CA LEU A 117 -7.02 -5.48 -0.47
C LEU A 117 -7.66 -5.89 0.86
N GLN A 118 -8.86 -6.47 0.82
CA GLN A 118 -9.53 -6.94 2.03
C GLN A 118 -8.68 -7.98 2.78
N SER A 119 -8.19 -8.99 2.06
CA SER A 119 -7.33 -10.04 2.63
C SER A 119 -6.08 -9.45 3.28
N ASP A 120 -5.37 -8.57 2.57
CA ASP A 120 -4.14 -7.95 3.06
C ASP A 120 -4.40 -7.12 4.33
N MET A 121 -5.55 -6.46 4.41
CA MET A 121 -5.90 -5.69 5.61
C MET A 121 -6.37 -6.58 6.76
N GLU A 122 -7.05 -7.70 6.50
CA GLU A 122 -7.48 -8.70 7.50
C GLU A 122 -6.31 -9.52 8.06
N ASP A 123 -5.22 -9.68 7.30
CA ASP A 123 -4.00 -10.35 7.75
C ASP A 123 -3.25 -9.55 8.84
N VAL A 124 -3.42 -8.22 8.88
CA VAL A 124 -2.76 -7.35 9.86
C VAL A 124 -3.28 -7.58 11.30
N PRO A 125 -4.60 -7.54 11.57
CA PRO A 125 -5.15 -7.90 12.88
C PRO A 125 -4.80 -9.32 13.33
N THR A 126 -4.73 -10.30 12.41
CA THR A 126 -4.46 -11.70 12.75
C THR A 126 -2.99 -11.97 13.09
N ALA A 127 -2.07 -11.12 12.65
CA ALA A 127 -0.66 -11.12 13.08
C ALA A 127 -0.44 -10.45 14.44
N SER A 128 -1.43 -9.73 14.99
CA SER A 128 -1.30 -9.03 16.28
C SER A 128 -1.22 -9.98 17.49
N PRO A 129 -2.04 -11.04 17.63
CA PRO A 129 -1.94 -12.01 18.73
C PRO A 129 -0.59 -12.70 18.82
N SER A 130 0.07 -13.00 17.69
CA SER A 130 1.41 -13.61 17.69
C SER A 130 2.49 -12.63 18.14
N LEU A 131 2.33 -11.32 17.88
CA LEU A 131 3.17 -10.27 18.46
C LEU A 131 2.92 -10.13 19.97
N GLN A 132 1.67 -10.22 20.42
CA GLN A 132 1.35 -10.22 21.86
C GLN A 132 1.97 -11.42 22.58
N GLU A 133 1.87 -12.63 22.01
CA GLU A 133 2.52 -13.84 22.54
C GLU A 133 4.05 -13.68 22.60
N ALA A 134 4.66 -13.03 21.60
CA ALA A 134 6.09 -12.75 21.57
C ALA A 134 6.51 -11.72 22.63
N LEU A 135 5.69 -10.70 22.89
CA LEU A 135 5.93 -9.69 23.93
C LEU A 135 5.66 -10.22 25.35
N TYR A 136 4.69 -11.13 25.50
CA TYR A 136 4.30 -11.72 26.80
C TYR A 136 5.22 -12.86 27.23
N ARG A 137 6.02 -13.45 26.33
CA ARG A 137 6.97 -14.50 26.70
C ARG A 137 8.03 -13.91 27.65
N PRO A 138 8.08 -14.33 28.94
CA PRO A 138 9.06 -13.79 29.86
C PRO A 138 10.46 -14.16 29.35
N HIS A 139 11.36 -13.18 29.30
CA HIS A 139 12.78 -13.42 29.12
C HIS A 139 13.26 -14.35 30.26
N CYS A 140 13.29 -15.66 30.02
CA CYS A 140 14.02 -16.57 30.88
C CYS A 140 15.50 -16.16 30.83
N PRO A 141 16.11 -15.71 31.94
CA PRO A 141 17.54 -15.52 31.96
C PRO A 141 18.22 -16.88 31.74
N PRO A 142 19.33 -16.96 30.99
CA PRO A 142 20.09 -18.19 30.90
C PRO A 142 20.54 -18.58 32.30
N GLY A 143 20.35 -19.86 32.64
CA GLY A 143 20.43 -20.41 33.99
C GLY A 143 21.55 -19.86 34.86
N GLY A 144 21.17 -19.37 36.05
CA GLY A 144 22.09 -19.12 37.14
C GLY A 144 22.40 -20.43 37.87
N SER A 145 23.65 -20.88 37.70
CA SER A 145 24.48 -21.77 38.54
C SER A 145 23.86 -23.03 39.13
#